data_AF-A0A925R9E1-F1
#
_entry.id   AF-A0A925R9E1-F1
#
_cell.length_a   1.000
_cell.length_b   1.000
_cell.length_c   1.000
_cell.angle_alpha   90.00
_cell.angle_beta   90.00
_cell.angle_gamma   90.00
#
_symmetry.space_group_name_H-M   'P 1'
#
loop_
_entity.id
_entity.type
_entity.pdbx_description
1 polymer ?
#
loop_
_entity_poly.entity_id
_entity_poly.type
_entity_poly.pdbx_seq_one_letter_code
_entity_poly.pdbx_strand_id
1 'polypeptide(L)'
;MIPDITKPAHNEEIRTFEWRRPDGSGQLNDVATLASTTLVCSEAVSGTDVSANMIAQVAVYNQTQTRYQLKAGTKNQLYNLEFRCVDSNGQKLADTLTLKIT
;
A
#
# COMPACT_ATOMS: atom_id res chain seq x y z
N MET A 1 10.90 -9.43 -3.47
CA MET A 1 11.01 -7.95 -3.44
C MET A 1 9.86 -7.41 -4.28
N ILE A 2 9.02 -6.55 -3.73
CA ILE A 2 7.91 -5.96 -4.49
C ILE A 2 8.48 -4.81 -5.34
N PRO A 3 8.15 -4.72 -6.64
CA PRO A 3 8.71 -3.68 -7.51
C PRO A 3 8.27 -2.26 -7.07
N ASP A 4 9.19 -1.32 -7.22
CA ASP A 4 8.92 0.11 -7.04
C ASP A 4 7.78 0.57 -7.95
N ILE A 5 6.94 1.46 -7.44
CA ILE A 5 5.88 2.10 -8.20
C ILE A 5 6.20 3.57 -8.46
N THR A 6 5.78 4.11 -9.60
CA THR A 6 5.93 5.54 -9.93
C THR A 6 4.58 6.20 -10.16
N LYS A 7 4.45 7.48 -9.83
CA LYS A 7 3.29 8.31 -10.24
C LYS A 7 3.68 9.76 -10.50
N PRO A 8 2.93 10.51 -11.35
CA PRO A 8 3.12 11.94 -11.50
C PRO A 8 2.81 12.75 -10.23
N ALA A 9 3.55 13.86 -10.02
CA ALA A 9 3.36 14.74 -8.86
C ALA A 9 1.93 15.26 -8.70
N HIS A 10 1.31 15.72 -9.78
CA HIS A 10 0.02 16.42 -9.73
C HIS A 10 -1.20 15.51 -9.85
N ASN A 11 -1.00 14.21 -10.08
CA ASN A 11 -2.09 13.27 -10.25
C ASN A 11 -2.47 12.64 -8.92
N GLU A 12 -3.77 12.60 -8.65
CA GLU A 12 -4.33 11.64 -7.71
C GLU A 12 -4.60 10.33 -8.43
N GLU A 13 -4.33 9.22 -7.74
CA GLU A 13 -4.46 7.90 -8.34
C GLU A 13 -5.07 6.90 -7.37
N ILE A 14 -5.97 6.09 -7.88
CA ILE A 14 -6.52 4.95 -7.18
C ILE A 14 -5.78 3.71 -7.64
N ARG A 15 -5.23 2.95 -6.69
CA ARG A 15 -4.44 1.75 -6.93
C ARG A 15 -4.89 0.61 -6.03
N THR A 16 -4.43 -0.59 -6.37
CA THR A 16 -4.66 -1.81 -5.60
C THR A 16 -3.34 -2.46 -5.24
N PHE A 17 -3.27 -2.97 -4.01
CA PHE A 17 -2.19 -3.82 -3.54
C PHE A 17 -2.72 -5.24 -3.37
N GLU A 18 -2.05 -6.20 -3.99
CA GLU A 18 -2.44 -7.61 -3.92
C GLU A 18 -1.69 -8.32 -2.81
N TRP A 19 -2.42 -8.76 -1.78
CA TRP A 19 -1.87 -9.54 -0.68
C TRP A 19 -1.70 -11.01 -1.03
N ARG A 20 -2.59 -11.54 -1.88
CA ARG A 20 -2.43 -12.85 -2.51
C ARG A 20 -1.99 -12.64 -3.95
N ARG A 21 -0.89 -13.27 -4.34
CA ARG A 21 -0.39 -13.23 -5.72
C ARG A 21 -0.43 -14.61 -6.35
N PRO A 22 -0.78 -14.73 -7.64
CA PRO A 22 -0.83 -16.02 -8.34
C PRO A 22 0.51 -16.77 -8.38
N ASP A 23 1.63 -16.06 -8.21
CA ASP A 23 2.99 -16.63 -8.18
C ASP A 23 3.41 -17.16 -6.80
N GLY A 24 2.52 -17.09 -5.80
CA GLY A 24 2.80 -17.51 -4.42
C GLY A 24 3.68 -16.56 -3.61
N SER A 25 4.07 -15.39 -4.16
CA SER A 25 4.89 -14.40 -3.46
C SER A 25 4.10 -13.46 -2.53
N GLY A 26 2.78 -13.63 -2.45
CA GLY A 26 1.91 -12.87 -1.56
C GLY A 26 1.99 -13.34 -0.10
N GLN A 27 1.65 -12.45 0.82
CA GLN A 27 1.63 -12.74 2.27
C GLN A 27 0.33 -13.43 2.72
N LEU A 28 -0.74 -13.36 1.91
CA LEU A 28 -2.05 -13.90 2.26
C LEU A 28 -2.22 -15.32 1.72
N ASN A 29 -2.35 -16.28 2.63
CA ASN A 29 -2.59 -17.70 2.33
C ASN A 29 -3.84 -17.92 1.46
N ASP A 30 -3.88 -19.01 0.67
CA ASP A 30 -4.87 -19.27 -0.40
C ASP A 30 -6.35 -19.29 0.03
N VAL A 31 -6.63 -19.54 1.30
CA VAL A 31 -8.01 -19.61 1.83
C VAL A 31 -8.41 -18.39 2.68
N ALA A 32 -7.47 -17.51 3.03
CA ALA A 32 -7.72 -16.39 3.92
C ALA A 32 -8.28 -15.15 3.20
N THR A 33 -9.11 -14.35 3.85
CA THR A 33 -9.54 -13.04 3.32
C THR A 33 -9.05 -11.92 4.22
N LEU A 34 -9.05 -10.67 3.76
CA LEU A 34 -8.75 -9.51 4.59
C LEU A 34 -9.98 -9.16 5.44
N ALA A 35 -9.82 -9.15 6.76
CA ALA A 35 -10.80 -8.61 7.69
C ALA A 35 -10.69 -7.08 7.80
N SER A 36 -9.47 -6.55 7.77
CA SER A 36 -9.21 -5.10 7.76
C SER A 36 -7.88 -4.78 7.09
N THR A 37 -7.70 -3.52 6.69
CA THR A 37 -6.43 -3.05 6.14
C THR A 37 -6.18 -1.60 6.52
N THR A 38 -4.90 -1.26 6.71
CA THR A 38 -4.39 0.09 6.89
C THR A 38 -3.17 0.30 5.99
N LEU A 39 -2.85 1.55 5.70
CA LEU A 39 -1.69 1.94 4.93
C LEU A 39 -1.01 3.10 5.65
N VAL A 40 0.30 2.97 5.85
CA VAL A 40 1.16 4.04 6.34
C VAL A 40 2.06 4.50 5.21
N CYS A 41 2.12 5.80 4.98
CA CYS A 41 3.06 6.42 4.04
C CYS A 41 4.09 7.21 4.83
N SER A 42 5.36 6.89 4.65
CA SER A 42 6.47 7.64 5.22
C SER A 42 7.43 8.15 4.15
N GLU A 43 8.11 9.27 4.42
CA GLU A 43 9.22 9.71 3.58
C GLU A 43 10.34 8.67 3.61
N ALA A 44 10.86 8.27 2.44
CA ALA A 44 11.83 7.19 2.36
C ALA A 44 13.16 7.50 3.05
N VAL A 45 13.54 8.78 3.13
CA VAL A 45 14.81 9.23 3.74
C VAL A 45 14.66 9.47 5.24
N SER A 46 13.63 10.23 5.66
CA SER A 46 13.48 10.65 7.05
C SER A 46 12.69 9.65 7.91
N GLY A 47 11.90 8.77 7.28
CA GLY A 47 10.96 7.89 7.96
C GLY A 47 9.74 8.60 8.53
N THR A 48 9.58 9.91 8.29
CA THR A 48 8.48 10.71 8.82
C THR A 48 7.15 10.25 8.24
N ASP A 49 6.16 10.00 9.10
CA ASP A 49 4.80 9.65 8.68
C ASP A 49 4.12 10.87 8.02
N VAL A 50 3.76 10.71 6.76
CA VAL A 50 3.06 11.69 5.92
C VAL A 50 1.72 11.16 5.40
N SER A 51 1.18 10.11 6.04
CA SER A 51 -0.05 9.42 5.62
C SER A 51 -1.22 10.37 5.42
N ALA A 52 -1.43 11.32 6.34
CA ALA A 52 -2.52 12.30 6.23
C ALA A 52 -2.43 13.18 4.97
N ASN A 53 -1.21 13.44 4.49
CA ASN A 53 -0.94 14.27 3.32
C ASN A 53 -0.91 13.46 2.02
N MET A 54 -0.58 12.17 2.09
CA MET A 54 -0.38 11.33 0.91
C MET A 54 -1.52 10.35 0.63
N ILE A 55 -2.33 9.99 1.62
CA ILE A 55 -3.38 8.98 1.49
C ILE A 55 -4.74 9.66 1.69
N ALA A 56 -5.62 9.53 0.71
CA ALA A 56 -6.99 10.03 0.80
C ALA A 56 -7.96 8.96 1.31
N GLN A 57 -7.75 7.71 0.91
CA GLN A 57 -8.63 6.60 1.27
C GLN A 57 -7.85 5.29 1.28
N VAL A 58 -8.25 4.37 2.17
CA VAL A 58 -7.83 2.98 2.16
C VAL A 58 -9.03 2.09 2.51
N ALA A 59 -9.17 0.96 1.82
CA ALA A 59 -10.24 0.00 2.09
C ALA A 59 -9.86 -1.42 1.64
N VAL A 60 -10.49 -2.42 2.25
CA VAL A 60 -10.50 -3.79 1.74
C VAL A 60 -11.26 -3.81 0.41
N TYR A 61 -10.70 -4.48 -0.59
CA TYR A 61 -11.27 -4.63 -1.92
C TYR A 61 -11.14 -6.09 -2.38
N ASN A 62 -12.19 -6.62 -3.00
CA ASN A 62 -12.26 -8.01 -3.48
C ASN A 62 -11.80 -9.07 -2.46
N GLN A 63 -11.91 -8.79 -1.16
CA GLN A 63 -11.52 -9.65 -0.03
C GLN A 63 -10.03 -10.03 0.06
N THR A 64 -9.19 -9.76 -0.94
CA THR A 64 -7.76 -10.14 -0.95
C THR A 64 -6.84 -8.98 -1.30
N GLN A 65 -7.40 -7.80 -1.58
CA GLN A 65 -6.67 -6.63 -2.03
C GLN A 65 -6.93 -5.44 -1.10
N THR A 66 -5.95 -4.55 -1.00
CA THR A 66 -6.14 -3.21 -0.43
C THR A 66 -6.28 -2.23 -1.57
N ARG A 67 -7.43 -1.54 -1.67
CA ARG A 67 -7.60 -0.40 -2.56
C ARG A 67 -7.24 0.87 -1.80
N TYR A 68 -6.43 1.72 -2.42
CA TYR A 68 -5.96 2.95 -1.81
C TYR A 68 -5.95 4.10 -2.82
N GLN A 69 -6.18 5.32 -2.34
CA GLN A 69 -6.08 6.54 -3.12
C GLN A 69 -4.88 7.36 -2.65
N LEU A 70 -3.95 7.59 -3.55
CA LEU A 70 -2.81 8.48 -3.35
C LEU A 70 -3.18 9.90 -3.79
N LYS A 71 -2.89 10.88 -2.93
CA LYS A 71 -3.02 12.31 -3.23
C LYS A 71 -1.89 12.79 -4.15
N ALA A 72 -1.99 14.03 -4.63
CA ALA A 72 -0.85 14.72 -5.23
C ALA A 72 0.36 14.70 -4.27
N GLY A 73 1.56 14.62 -4.82
CA GLY A 73 2.80 14.52 -4.06
C GLY A 73 3.86 15.48 -4.58
N THR A 74 5.01 15.52 -3.90
CA THR A 74 6.11 16.40 -4.28
C THR A 74 6.99 15.72 -5.32
N LYS A 75 7.24 16.40 -6.45
CA LYS A 75 8.10 15.89 -7.53
C LYS A 75 9.48 15.48 -7.02
N ASN A 76 10.02 14.38 -7.55
CA ASN A 76 11.31 13.78 -7.20
C ASN A 76 11.43 13.28 -5.74
N GLN A 77 10.32 13.15 -5.02
CA GLN A 77 10.32 12.50 -3.70
C GLN A 77 10.14 10.99 -3.79
N LEU A 78 10.69 10.31 -2.79
CA LEU A 78 10.55 8.88 -2.56
C LEU A 78 9.80 8.67 -1.24
N TYR A 79 8.82 7.79 -1.26
CA TYR A 79 8.02 7.41 -0.10
C TYR A 79 8.04 5.89 0.08
N ASN A 80 7.94 5.44 1.31
CA ASN A 80 7.66 4.05 1.65
C ASN A 80 6.18 3.92 2.00
N LEU A 81 5.52 2.98 1.34
CA LEU A 81 4.14 2.60 1.55
C LEU A 81 4.12 1.27 2.29
N GLU A 82 3.87 1.30 3.59
CA GLU A 82 3.73 0.11 4.41
C GLU A 82 2.25 -0.29 4.50
N PHE A 83 1.90 -1.33 3.76
CA PHE A 83 0.61 -1.96 3.80
C PHE A 83 0.55 -2.85 5.03
N ARG A 84 -0.55 -2.76 5.77
CA ARG A 84 -0.82 -3.61 6.93
C ARG A 84 -2.23 -4.18 6.81
N CYS A 85 -2.43 -5.41 7.24
CA CYS A 85 -3.77 -6.00 7.28
C CYS A 85 -3.91 -7.00 8.42
N VAL A 86 -5.17 -7.31 8.72
CA VAL A 86 -5.55 -8.46 9.55
C VAL A 86 -6.37 -9.38 8.65
N ASP A 87 -5.98 -10.64 8.54
CA ASP A 87 -6.72 -11.63 7.77
C ASP A 87 -7.94 -12.17 8.54
N SER A 88 -8.73 -13.04 7.90
CA SER A 88 -9.92 -13.67 8.44
C SER A 88 -9.65 -14.62 9.61
N ASN A 89 -8.39 -15.02 9.79
CA ASN A 89 -7.94 -15.87 10.89
C ASN A 89 -7.35 -15.05 12.06
N GLY A 90 -7.35 -13.72 11.95
CA GLY A 90 -6.77 -12.81 12.93
C GLY A 90 -5.25 -12.64 12.81
N GLN A 91 -4.61 -13.18 11.77
CA GLN A 91 -3.20 -13.00 11.51
C GLN A 91 -2.92 -11.57 11.02
N LYS A 92 -1.91 -10.93 11.62
CA LYS A 92 -1.42 -9.62 11.19
C LYS A 92 -0.35 -9.82 10.13
N LEU A 93 -0.52 -9.16 8.99
CA LEU A 93 0.44 -9.17 7.88
C LEU A 93 0.86 -7.74 7.57
N ALA A 94 2.07 -7.58 7.06
CA ALA A 94 2.60 -6.31 6.59
C ALA A 94 3.49 -6.51 5.37
N ASP A 95 3.51 -5.53 4.47
CA ASP A 95 4.44 -5.51 3.36
C ASP A 95 4.71 -4.06 2.92
N THR A 96 5.86 -3.83 2.29
CA THR A 96 6.33 -2.48 1.96
C THR A 96 6.63 -2.33 0.47
N LEU A 97 6.23 -1.17 -0.04
CA LEU A 97 6.48 -0.73 -1.41
C LEU A 97 7.16 0.64 -1.40
N THR A 98 8.08 0.87 -2.34
CA THR A 98 8.63 2.21 -2.56
C THR A 98 7.86 2.91 -3.68
N LEU A 99 7.43 4.14 -3.42
CA LEU A 99 6.75 5.04 -4.35
C LEU A 99 7.68 6.18 -4.75
N LYS A 100 7.90 6.34 -6.06
CA LYS A 100 8.60 7.48 -6.64
C LYS A 100 7.64 8.46 -7.30
N ILE A 101 7.75 9.74 -6.94
CA ILE A 101 6.99 10.81 -7.59
C ILE A 101 7.81 11.42 -8.74
N THR A 102 7.24 11.43 -9.95
CA THR A 102 7.87 11.95 -11.17
C THR A 102 7.27 13.27 -11.63
#